data_AF-A0A920PWB1-F1
#
_entry.id   AF-A0A920PWB1-F1
#
_cell.length_a   1.000
_cell.length_b   1.000
_cell.length_c   1.000
_cell.angle_alpha   90.00
_cell.angle_beta   90.00
_cell.angle_gamma   90.00
#
_symmetry.space_group_name_H-M   'P 1'
#
loop_
_entity.id
_entity.type
_entity.pdbx_description
1 polymer ?
#
loop_
_entity_poly.entity_id
_entity_poly.type
_entity_poly.pdbx_seq_one_letter_code
_entity_poly.pdbx_strand_id
1 'polypeptide(L)'
;MVEHNQWIVGTPEDCISGIERLQEASGGFGGLLLRAEDWAPREKLHRSYELFARYVMPRYQGSLNGIIDSQKRSASMKEELQANRRAGLKRATDSYLAGNR
;
A
#
# COMPACT_ATOMS: atom_id res chain seq x y z
N MET A 1 7.95 -16.71 -24.67
CA MET A 1 7.51 -15.31 -24.41
C MET A 1 7.78 -14.92 -22.96
N VAL A 2 7.10 -15.53 -21.97
CA VAL A 2 7.32 -15.25 -20.54
C VAL A 2 8.73 -15.66 -20.08
N GLU A 3 9.20 -16.86 -20.47
CA GLU A 3 10.57 -17.34 -20.17
C GLU A 3 11.69 -16.47 -20.77
N HIS A 4 11.37 -15.71 -21.82
CA HIS A 4 12.29 -14.76 -22.45
C HIS A 4 12.07 -13.33 -21.95
N ASN A 5 11.33 -13.16 -20.86
CA ASN A 5 11.10 -11.86 -20.23
C ASN A 5 10.41 -10.82 -21.13
N GLN A 6 9.73 -11.27 -22.19
CA GLN A 6 9.03 -10.40 -23.13
C GLN A 6 7.66 -9.98 -22.58
N TRP A 7 7.00 -10.86 -21.81
CA TRP A 7 5.70 -10.61 -21.18
C TRP A 7 5.80 -10.81 -19.67
N ILE A 8 5.05 -10.00 -18.93
CA ILE A 8 4.90 -10.11 -17.48
C ILE A 8 3.53 -10.71 -17.21
N VAL A 9 3.48 -11.95 -16.73
CA VAL A 9 2.24 -12.69 -16.47
C VAL A 9 2.36 -13.37 -15.11
N GLY A 10 1.38 -13.14 -14.24
CA GLY A 10 1.38 -13.71 -12.90
C GLY A 10 0.56 -12.90 -11.89
N THR A 11 1.00 -12.93 -10.65
CA THR A 11 0.47 -12.15 -9.53
C THR A 11 0.89 -10.68 -9.59
N PRO A 12 0.30 -9.78 -8.79
CA PRO A 12 0.78 -8.42 -8.64
C PRO A 12 2.26 -8.34 -8.25
N GLU A 13 2.73 -9.25 -7.40
CA GLU A 13 4.13 -9.35 -6.98
C GLU A 13 5.06 -9.69 -8.15
N ASP A 14 4.67 -10.67 -8.99
CA ASP A 14 5.42 -11.00 -10.21
C ASP A 14 5.50 -9.79 -11.15
N CYS A 15 4.43 -8.98 -11.20
CA CYS A 15 4.40 -7.76 -11.98
C CYS A 15 5.38 -6.69 -11.47
N ILE A 16 5.41 -6.50 -10.14
CA ILE A 16 6.36 -5.58 -9.48
C ILE A 16 7.80 -5.99 -9.79
N SER A 17 8.13 -7.28 -9.59
CA SER A 17 9.49 -7.78 -9.87
C SER A 17 9.86 -7.66 -11.35
N GLY A 18 8.90 -7.89 -12.26
CA GLY A 18 9.11 -7.68 -13.69
C GLY A 18 9.41 -6.21 -14.04
N ILE A 19 8.69 -5.27 -13.42
CA ILE A 19 8.92 -3.82 -13.60
C ILE A 19 10.27 -3.40 -13.04
N GLU A 20 10.65 -3.87 -11.85
CA GLU A 20 11.94 -3.58 -11.22
C GLU A 20 13.10 -4.06 -12.09
N ARG A 21 13.00 -5.27 -12.65
CA ARG A 21 13.99 -5.80 -13.60
C ARG A 21 14.10 -4.94 -14.86
N LEU A 22 12.98 -4.43 -15.37
CA LEU A 22 12.98 -3.52 -16.53
C LEU A 22 13.65 -2.19 -16.20
N GLN A 23 13.38 -1.62 -15.02
CA GLN A 23 14.04 -0.39 -14.58
C GLN A 23 15.55 -0.57 -14.43
N GLU A 24 15.99 -1.67 -13.82
CA GLU A 24 17.41 -1.98 -13.68
C GLU A 24 18.09 -2.13 -15.06
N ALA A 25 17.47 -2.87 -15.97
CA ALA A 25 18.00 -3.09 -17.31
C ALA A 25 18.04 -1.82 -18.18
N SER A 26 17.10 -0.90 -18.01
CA SER A 26 17.01 0.33 -18.81
C SER A 26 17.71 1.54 -18.19
N GLY A 27 18.14 1.46 -16.93
CA GLY A 27 18.54 2.63 -16.15
C GLY A 27 17.35 3.51 -15.71
N GLY A 28 16.14 2.98 -15.76
CA GLY A 28 14.88 3.64 -15.40
C GLY A 28 14.05 4.10 -16.59
N PHE A 29 12.78 4.43 -16.32
CA PHE A 29 11.84 5.02 -17.27
C PHE A 29 10.79 5.85 -16.53
N GLY A 30 10.22 6.86 -17.21
CA GLY A 30 9.23 7.78 -16.62
C GLY A 30 7.79 7.26 -16.63
N GLY A 31 7.50 6.22 -17.41
CA GLY A 31 6.18 5.62 -17.50
C GLY A 31 6.19 4.25 -18.16
N LEU A 32 5.23 3.42 -17.77
CA LEU A 32 5.01 2.10 -18.33
C LEU A 32 3.69 2.10 -19.11
N LEU A 33 3.76 1.84 -20.43
CA LEU A 33 2.56 1.70 -21.26
C LEU A 33 2.11 0.24 -21.28
N LEU A 34 0.89 -0.03 -20.82
CA LEU A 34 0.29 -1.36 -20.93
C LEU A 34 -0.20 -1.60 -22.36
N ARG A 35 0.22 -2.72 -22.94
CA ARG A 35 -0.30 -3.23 -24.21
C ARG A 35 -1.60 -3.97 -23.93
N ALA A 36 -2.70 -3.48 -24.50
CA ALA A 36 -3.99 -4.15 -24.43
C ALA A 36 -4.11 -5.15 -25.58
N GLU A 37 -4.05 -6.44 -25.26
CA GLU A 37 -4.25 -7.55 -26.22
C GLU A 37 -5.60 -8.24 -25.91
N ASP A 38 -6.29 -8.73 -26.94
CA ASP A 38 -7.66 -9.30 -26.86
C ASP A 38 -7.70 -10.82 -26.57
N TRP A 39 -6.60 -11.36 -26.07
CA TRP A 39 -6.38 -12.79 -25.78
C TRP A 39 -7.18 -13.40 -24.62
N ALA A 40 -7.99 -12.63 -23.89
CA ALA A 40 -8.74 -13.11 -22.74
C ALA A 40 -10.17 -12.52 -22.69
N PRO A 41 -11.14 -13.23 -22.07
CA PRO A 41 -12.48 -12.68 -21.87
C PRO A 41 -12.43 -11.34 -21.14
N ARG A 42 -13.38 -10.46 -21.48
CA ARG A 42 -13.44 -9.07 -21.00
C ARG A 42 -13.34 -8.97 -19.48
N GLU A 43 -14.02 -9.84 -18.75
CA GLU A 43 -14.04 -9.88 -17.29
C GLU A 43 -12.65 -10.17 -16.70
N LYS A 44 -11.88 -11.04 -17.36
CA LYS A 44 -10.51 -11.38 -16.94
C LYS A 44 -9.55 -10.22 -17.20
N LEU A 45 -9.67 -9.54 -18.34
CA LEU A 45 -8.88 -8.35 -18.65
C LEU A 45 -9.13 -7.23 -17.63
N HIS A 46 -10.40 -6.92 -17.34
CA HIS A 46 -10.74 -5.91 -16.33
C HIS A 46 -10.24 -6.26 -14.94
N ARG A 47 -10.33 -7.55 -14.54
CA ARG A 47 -9.76 -7.99 -13.27
C ARG A 47 -8.24 -7.80 -13.24
N SER A 48 -7.53 -8.07 -14.34
CA SER A 48 -6.09 -7.82 -14.44
C SER A 48 -5.76 -6.34 -14.28
N TYR A 49 -6.50 -5.46 -14.94
CA TYR A 49 -6.31 -4.01 -14.81
C TYR A 49 -6.64 -3.50 -13.41
N GLU A 50 -7.68 -4.05 -12.78
CA GLU A 50 -8.02 -3.73 -11.40
C GLU A 50 -6.89 -4.12 -10.45
N LEU A 51 -6.34 -5.34 -10.58
CA LEU A 51 -5.22 -5.79 -9.76
C LEU A 51 -3.99 -4.91 -9.97
N PHE A 52 -3.67 -4.57 -11.21
CA PHE A 52 -2.57 -3.67 -11.54
C PHE A 52 -2.76 -2.28 -10.91
N ALA A 53 -3.94 -1.69 -11.06
CA ALA A 53 -4.26 -0.37 -10.51
C ALA A 53 -4.24 -0.33 -8.98
N ARG A 54 -4.74 -1.37 -8.31
CA ARG A 54 -4.83 -1.42 -6.85
C ARG A 54 -3.51 -1.77 -6.17
N TYR A 55 -2.72 -2.69 -6.75
CA TYR A 55 -1.60 -3.31 -6.05
C TYR A 55 -0.23 -2.98 -6.65
N VAL A 56 -0.17 -2.60 -7.93
CA VAL A 56 1.10 -2.33 -8.62
C VAL A 56 1.36 -0.83 -8.73
N MET A 57 0.46 -0.08 -9.37
CA MET A 57 0.64 1.37 -9.63
C MET A 57 0.99 2.20 -8.37
N PRO A 58 0.37 1.99 -7.19
CA PRO A 58 0.64 2.82 -6.01
C PRO A 58 2.07 2.72 -5.48
N ARG A 59 2.77 1.62 -5.79
CA ARG A 59 4.18 1.40 -5.39
C ARG A 59 5.13 2.40 -6.06
N TYR A 60 4.78 2.88 -7.25
CA TYR A 60 5.63 3.73 -8.08
C TYR A 60 5.19 5.19 -8.11
N GLN A 61 3.94 5.47 -7.74
CA GLN A 61 3.34 6.81 -7.84
C GLN A 61 3.40 7.62 -6.54
N GLY A 62 3.85 7.02 -5.43
CA GLY A 62 3.93 7.68 -4.13
C GLY A 62 2.59 7.94 -3.44
N SER A 63 1.47 7.46 -4.01
CA SER A 63 0.12 7.64 -3.45
C SER A 63 -0.07 6.98 -2.08
N LEU A 64 0.78 6.03 -1.71
CA LEU A 64 0.77 5.37 -0.40
C LEU A 64 1.64 6.05 0.66
N ASN A 65 2.49 7.01 0.29
CA ASN A 65 3.49 7.59 1.21
C ASN A 65 2.83 8.15 2.48
N GLY A 66 1.80 9.00 2.31
CA GLY A 66 1.10 9.60 3.46
C GLY A 66 0.39 8.58 4.35
N ILE A 67 -0.15 7.51 3.77
CA ILE A 67 -0.84 6.44 4.52
C ILE A 67 0.18 5.66 5.34
N ILE A 68 1.28 5.24 4.70
CA ILE A 68 2.37 4.49 5.34
C ILE A 68 3.00 5.31 6.46
N ASP A 69 3.28 6.60 6.22
CA ASP A 69 3.91 7.47 7.22
C ASP A 69 2.98 7.73 8.41
N SER A 70 1.69 7.94 8.16
CA SER A 70 0.67 8.08 9.20
C SER A 70 0.56 6.80 10.05
N GLN A 71 0.57 5.64 9.41
CA GLN A 71 0.53 4.35 10.07
C GLN A 71 1.78 4.12 10.93
N LYS A 72 2.98 4.42 10.40
CA LYS A 72 4.25 4.34 11.15
C LYS A 72 4.25 5.25 12.38
N ARG A 73 3.82 6.51 12.23
CA ARG A 73 3.72 7.46 13.34
C ARG A 73 2.75 6.98 14.41
N SER A 74 1.57 6.52 14.00
CA SER A 74 0.56 6.01 14.92
C SER A 74 1.05 4.76 15.66
N ALA A 75 1.81 3.90 14.97
CA ALA A 75 2.43 2.73 15.57
C ALA A 75 3.53 3.11 16.58
N SER A 76 4.39 4.09 16.27
CA SER A 76 5.47 4.51 17.17
C SER A 76 4.98 5.21 18.43
N MET A 77 3.87 5.96 18.34
CA MET A 77 3.29 6.69 19.47
C MET A 77 2.29 5.87 20.30
N LYS A 78 2.05 4.61 19.91
CA LYS A 78 0.98 3.77 20.47
C LYS A 78 1.06 3.68 21.99
N GLU A 79 2.24 3.43 22.56
CA GLU A 79 2.40 3.24 24.00
C GLU A 79 2.15 4.51 24.80
N GLU A 80 2.70 5.64 24.33
CA GLU A 80 2.51 6.96 24.95
C GLU A 80 1.03 7.37 24.94
N LEU A 81 0.35 7.21 23.79
CA LEU A 81 -1.07 7.51 23.68
C LEU A 81 -1.91 6.64 24.62
N GLN A 82 -1.55 5.38 24.82
CA GLN A 82 -2.23 4.49 25.77
C GLN A 82 -1.95 4.89 27.22
N ALA A 83 -0.73 5.29 27.56
CA ALA A 83 -0.39 5.80 28.89
C ALA A 83 -1.17 7.08 29.21
N ASN A 84 -1.20 8.03 28.29
CA ASN A 84 -1.95 9.28 28.41
C ASN A 84 -3.45 9.01 28.55
N ARG A 85 -4.00 8.07 27.77
CA ARG A 85 -5.39 7.63 27.90
C ARG A 85 -5.70 7.11 29.30
N ARG A 86 -4.85 6.21 29.83
CA ARG A 86 -5.03 5.63 31.18
C ARG A 86 -4.98 6.72 32.26
N ALA A 87 -4.01 7.63 32.18
CA ALA A 87 -3.88 8.73 33.11
C ALA A 87 -5.10 9.68 33.07
N GLY A 88 -5.61 9.98 31.87
CA GLY A 88 -6.82 10.79 31.69
C GLY A 88 -8.07 10.14 32.30
N LEU A 89 -8.29 8.84 32.05
CA LEU A 89 -9.40 8.09 32.65
C LEU A 89 -9.32 8.07 34.19
N LYS A 90 -8.12 7.86 34.73
CA LYS A 90 -7.90 7.91 36.18
C LYS A 90 -8.28 9.28 36.76
N ARG A 91 -7.75 10.36 36.16
CA ARG A 91 -8.04 11.74 36.60
C ARG A 91 -9.54 12.04 36.56
N ALA A 92 -10.22 11.67 35.47
CA ALA A 92 -11.66 11.89 35.35
C ALA A 92 -12.46 11.15 36.43
N THR A 93 -12.06 9.90 36.71
CA THR A 93 -12.67 9.08 37.77
C THR A 93 -12.46 9.71 39.16
N ASP A 94 -11.23 10.12 39.47
CA ASP A 94 -10.88 10.74 40.74
C ASP A 94 -11.68 12.03 40.97
N SER A 95 -11.78 12.90 39.96
CA SER A 95 -12.57 14.14 40.03
C SER A 95 -14.06 13.89 40.24
N TYR A 96 -14.64 12.89 39.57
CA TYR A 96 -16.05 12.53 39.75
C TYR A 96 -16.34 12.07 41.18
N LEU A 97 -15.49 11.20 41.72
CA LEU A 97 -15.64 10.68 43.08
C LEU A 97 -15.42 11.76 44.16
N ALA A 98 -14.57 12.75 43.89
CA ALA A 98 -14.32 13.87 44.80
C ALA A 98 -15.46 14.88 44.85
N GLY A 99 -16.15 15.13 43.71
CA GLY A 99 -17.29 16.05 43.64
C GLY A 99 -18.63 15.47 44.10
N ASN A 100 -18.70 14.15 44.31
CA ASN A 100 -19.90 13.44 44.76
C ASN A 100 -19.85 13.07 46.26
N ARG A 101 -19.08 13.82 47.07
CA ARG A 101 -19.04 13.76 48.54
C ARG A 101 -19.50 15.08 49.14
#